data_AF-A0A0K0YB01-F1
#
_entry.id   AF-A0A0K0YB01-F1
#
_cell.length_a   1.000
_cell.length_b   1.000
_cell.length_c   1.000
_cell.angle_alpha   90.00
_cell.angle_beta   90.00
_cell.angle_gamma   90.00
#
_symmetry.space_group_name_H-M   'P 1'
#
loop_
_entity.id
_entity.type
_entity.pdbx_description
1 polymer ?
#
loop_
_entity_poly.entity_id
_entity_poly.type
_entity_poly.pdbx_seq_one_letter_code
_entity_poly.pdbx_strand_id
1 'polypeptide(L)'
;MTRLIIGLLLCVLGPAWAKNTYIVTVPRQIRAGSTADIYIAPINPIERRANVVVILLDKDNTTLATKRESIYSLRQPAVVKINVPDTIPAGHDYKMKVKVSGGLSFDKTVTRIRATTKATSIFIQTDKAIYKPGDLVQFRVVGTNSRLKVLKDPLTIYIQDPKR
;
A
#
# COMPACT_ATOMS: atom_id res chain seq x y z
N MET A 1 18.57 56.21 -16.86
CA MET A 1 19.16 55.36 -15.80
C MET A 1 18.12 54.68 -14.90
N THR A 2 16.93 55.24 -14.67
CA THR A 2 15.90 54.68 -13.78
C THR A 2 15.22 53.39 -14.28
N ARG A 3 15.11 53.17 -15.59
CA ARG A 3 14.51 51.94 -16.16
C ARG A 3 15.37 50.69 -16.00
N LEU A 4 16.69 50.84 -15.92
CA LEU A 4 17.62 49.72 -15.75
C LEU A 4 17.63 49.20 -14.30
N ILE A 5 17.43 50.10 -13.34
CA ILE A 5 17.37 49.78 -11.91
C ILE A 5 16.08 49.02 -11.57
N ILE A 6 14.94 49.40 -12.16
CA ILE A 6 13.65 48.70 -11.94
C ILE A 6 13.68 47.27 -12.51
N GLY A 7 14.33 47.06 -13.67
CA GLY A 7 14.50 45.72 -14.25
C GLY A 7 15.42 44.82 -13.42
N LEU A 8 16.49 45.37 -12.85
CA LEU A 8 17.38 44.62 -11.96
C LEU A 8 16.70 44.28 -10.62
N LEU A 9 15.88 45.20 -10.09
CA LEU A 9 15.12 44.99 -8.84
C LEU A 9 14.07 43.87 -9.00
N LEU A 10 13.41 43.77 -10.17
CA LEU A 10 12.45 42.70 -10.45
C LEU A 10 13.10 41.31 -10.58
N CYS A 11 14.37 41.25 -11.01
CA CYS A 11 15.11 40.00 -11.18
C CYS A 11 15.65 39.45 -9.84
N VAL A 12 15.95 40.34 -8.89
CA VAL A 12 16.36 39.97 -7.52
C VAL A 12 15.14 39.62 -6.63
N LEU A 13 13.96 40.13 -6.97
CA LEU A 13 12.69 39.86 -6.27
C LEU A 13 11.90 38.67 -6.82
N GLY A 14 12.49 37.85 -7.68
CA GLY A 14 11.99 36.51 -7.93
C GLY A 14 12.64 35.53 -6.96
N PRO A 15 12.22 35.41 -5.68
CA PRO A 15 12.57 34.20 -4.96
C PRO A 15 12.02 33.06 -5.82
N ALA A 16 12.91 32.21 -6.28
CA ALA A 16 12.55 30.90 -6.79
C ALA A 16 11.70 30.26 -5.69
N TRP A 17 10.38 30.34 -5.83
CA TRP A 17 9.45 29.51 -5.08
C TRP A 17 9.70 28.09 -5.54
N ALA A 18 10.74 27.48 -4.97
CA ALA A 18 10.94 26.06 -5.03
C ALA A 18 9.75 25.45 -4.30
N LYS A 19 8.68 25.15 -5.06
CA LYS A 19 7.56 24.35 -4.58
C LYS A 19 8.17 23.06 -4.02
N ASN A 20 8.03 22.85 -2.71
CA ASN A 20 8.55 21.68 -2.01
C ASN A 20 8.31 20.42 -2.84
N THR A 21 9.38 19.85 -3.38
CA THR A 21 9.30 18.69 -4.26
C THR A 21 9.31 17.43 -3.41
N TYR A 22 8.44 16.49 -3.75
CA TYR A 22 8.20 15.29 -2.97
C TYR A 22 7.94 14.08 -3.85
N ILE A 23 8.20 12.92 -3.29
CA ILE A 23 7.85 11.63 -3.83
C ILE A 23 6.92 10.95 -2.81
N VAL A 24 5.79 10.48 -3.30
CA VAL A 24 4.87 9.64 -2.53
C VAL A 24 4.64 8.35 -3.30
N THR A 25 4.79 7.22 -2.63
CA THR A 25 4.54 5.92 -3.23
C THR A 25 3.42 5.21 -2.48
N VAL A 26 2.57 4.57 -3.26
CA VAL A 26 1.38 3.85 -2.79
C VAL A 26 1.36 2.50 -3.49
N PRO A 27 1.09 1.39 -2.78
CA PRO A 27 0.99 0.08 -3.40
C PRO A 27 -0.19 0.02 -4.37
N ARG A 28 0.04 -0.55 -5.56
CA ARG A 28 -1.00 -0.84 -6.54
C ARG A 28 -1.95 -1.96 -6.09
N GLN A 29 -1.47 -2.86 -5.23
CA GLN A 29 -2.24 -4.00 -4.73
C GLN A 29 -2.18 -4.03 -3.21
N ILE A 30 -3.35 -4.03 -2.57
CA ILE A 30 -3.53 -4.12 -1.13
C ILE A 30 -4.25 -5.44 -0.79
N ARG A 31 -4.08 -5.95 0.43
CA ARG A 31 -4.79 -7.15 0.89
C ARG A 31 -5.79 -6.79 1.98
N ALA A 32 -6.99 -7.36 1.92
CA ALA A 32 -7.95 -7.27 3.01
C ALA A 32 -7.31 -7.77 4.32
N GLY A 33 -7.56 -7.08 5.43
CA GLY A 33 -7.02 -7.44 6.74
C GLY A 33 -5.54 -7.14 6.97
N SER A 34 -4.87 -6.52 6.01
CA SER A 34 -3.44 -6.26 6.08
C SER A 34 -3.15 -4.78 6.29
N THR A 35 -1.91 -4.49 6.68
CA THR A 35 -1.40 -3.12 6.73
C THR A 35 -0.71 -2.79 5.41
N ALA A 36 -1.10 -1.68 4.80
CA ALA A 36 -0.43 -1.11 3.63
C ALA A 36 0.53 0.00 4.05
N ASP A 37 1.73 -0.02 3.48
CA ASP A 37 2.78 0.96 3.76
C ASP A 37 2.79 2.04 2.66
N ILE A 38 2.68 3.31 3.06
CA ILE A 38 2.80 4.48 2.18
C ILE A 38 4.13 5.15 2.48
N TYR A 39 4.97 5.33 1.46
CA TYR A 39 6.26 6.01 1.62
C TYR A 39 6.12 7.46 1.19
N ILE A 40 6.67 8.37 1.99
CA ILE A 40 6.68 9.80 1.74
C ILE A 40 8.12 10.28 1.92
N ALA A 41 8.71 10.79 0.85
CA ALA A 41 10.07 11.31 0.85
C ALA A 41 10.09 12.70 0.23
N PRO A 42 10.56 13.74 0.94
CA PRO A 42 10.84 15.02 0.30
C PRO A 42 12.17 14.93 -0.45
N ILE A 43 12.30 15.68 -1.55
CA ILE A 43 13.58 15.76 -2.28
C ILE A 43 14.59 16.58 -1.47
N ASN A 44 14.12 17.64 -0.82
CA ASN A 44 14.92 18.47 0.09
C ASN A 44 14.48 18.22 1.53
N PRO A 45 15.40 18.12 2.51
CA PRO A 45 15.05 17.91 3.90
C PRO A 45 14.11 18.99 4.45
N ILE A 46 13.14 18.58 5.26
CA ILE A 46 12.16 19.49 5.87
C ILE A 46 12.25 19.36 7.39
N GLU A 47 12.60 20.47 8.07
CA GLU A 47 12.75 20.54 9.53
C GLU A 47 11.48 21.00 10.26
N ARG A 48 10.38 21.13 9.51
CA ARG A 48 9.07 21.53 10.04
C ARG A 48 8.15 20.33 10.14
N ARG A 49 7.28 20.35 11.15
CA ARG A 49 6.24 19.32 11.34
C ARG A 49 5.35 19.20 10.11
N ALA A 50 5.16 17.97 9.64
CA ALA A 50 4.24 17.60 8.57
C ALA A 50 3.14 16.69 9.14
N ASN A 51 1.88 17.07 8.93
CA ASN A 51 0.72 16.26 9.29
C ASN A 51 0.29 15.47 8.05
N VAL A 52 0.32 14.15 8.15
CA VAL A 52 -0.05 13.23 7.08
C VAL A 52 -1.41 12.63 7.38
N VAL A 53 -2.29 12.65 6.39
CA VAL A 53 -3.58 11.97 6.40
C VAL A 53 -3.63 11.06 5.17
N VAL A 54 -3.71 9.75 5.42
CA VAL A 54 -3.92 8.75 4.38
C VAL A 54 -5.33 8.21 4.50
N ILE A 55 -6.05 8.18 3.38
CA ILE A 55 -7.45 7.75 3.32
C ILE A 55 -7.59 6.69 2.23
N LEU A 56 -8.09 5.53 2.60
CA LEU A 56 -8.53 4.51 1.66
C LEU A 56 -10.00 4.78 1.31
N LEU A 57 -10.27 4.92 0.02
CA LEU A 57 -11.57 5.27 -0.53
C LEU A 57 -12.07 4.16 -1.46
N ASP A 58 -13.38 3.94 -1.41
CA ASP A 58 -14.09 3.08 -2.35
C ASP A 58 -14.30 3.78 -3.72
N LYS A 59 -14.86 3.05 -4.69
CA LYS A 59 -15.25 3.57 -6.01
C LYS A 59 -16.11 4.82 -5.90
N ASP A 60 -17.07 4.80 -4.96
CA ASP A 60 -18.04 5.88 -4.71
C ASP A 60 -17.50 7.01 -3.81
N ASN A 61 -16.19 7.00 -3.52
CA ASN A 61 -15.52 7.92 -2.59
C ASN A 61 -15.94 7.77 -1.12
N THR A 62 -16.57 6.66 -0.76
CA THR A 62 -16.81 6.28 0.63
C THR A 62 -15.47 6.00 1.32
N THR A 63 -15.30 6.51 2.54
CA THR A 63 -14.07 6.29 3.33
C THR A 63 -14.11 4.92 3.98
N LEU A 64 -13.15 4.06 3.64
CA LEU A 64 -13.02 2.71 4.18
C LEU A 64 -12.03 2.67 5.35
N ALA A 65 -10.95 3.45 5.27
CA ALA A 65 -9.97 3.56 6.34
C ALA A 65 -9.32 4.95 6.32
N THR A 66 -8.92 5.43 7.50
CA THR A 66 -8.17 6.68 7.63
C THR A 66 -7.04 6.49 8.64
N LYS A 67 -5.84 6.95 8.26
CA LYS A 67 -4.68 7.05 9.15
C LYS A 67 -4.25 8.51 9.22
N ARG A 68 -4.00 8.98 10.45
CA ARG A 68 -3.43 10.31 10.71
C ARG A 68 -2.12 10.13 11.47
N GLU A 69 -1.10 10.84 11.03
CA GLU A 69 0.23 10.79 11.64
C GLU A 69 0.89 12.17 11.57
N SER A 70 1.67 12.51 12.59
CA SER A 70 2.44 13.76 12.63
C SER A 70 3.91 13.42 12.62
N ILE A 71 4.62 13.92 11.62
CA ILE A 71 6.05 13.67 11.43
C ILE A 71 6.78 14.99 11.74
N TYR A 72 7.65 14.99 12.74
CA TYR A 72 8.29 16.20 13.24
C TYR A 72 9.32 16.79 12.27
N SER A 73 10.10 15.92 11.62
CA SER A 73 11.03 16.30 10.55
C SER A 73 11.10 15.20 9.49
N LEU A 74 11.19 15.59 8.22
CA LEU A 74 11.37 14.70 7.09
C LEU A 74 12.77 14.92 6.52
N ARG A 75 13.77 14.36 7.21
CA ARG A 75 15.16 14.27 6.68
C ARG A 75 15.38 12.98 5.89
N GLN A 76 14.55 11.97 6.16
CA GLN A 76 14.57 10.66 5.54
C GLN A 76 13.15 10.28 5.10
N PRO A 77 13.00 9.30 4.18
CA PRO A 77 11.70 8.76 3.81
C PRO A 77 10.94 8.27 5.05
N ALA A 78 9.71 8.75 5.22
CA ALA A 78 8.81 8.29 6.26
C ALA A 78 7.85 7.23 5.72
N VAL A 79 7.43 6.31 6.59
CA VAL A 79 6.49 5.25 6.27
C VAL A 79 5.24 5.42 7.12
N VAL A 80 4.11 5.66 6.46
CA VAL A 80 2.80 5.73 7.13
C VAL A 80 2.04 4.45 6.86
N LYS A 81 1.62 3.78 7.93
CA LYS A 81 0.97 2.47 7.89
C LYS A 81 -0.54 2.60 8.04
N ILE A 82 -1.30 2.25 7.00
CA ILE A 82 -2.77 2.22 7.03
C ILE A 82 -3.27 0.79 7.12
N ASN A 83 -4.23 0.54 8.02
CA ASN A 83 -4.88 -0.76 8.13
C ASN A 83 -6.02 -0.85 7.12
N VAL A 84 -6.01 -1.92 6.33
CA VAL A 84 -7.01 -2.22 5.31
C VAL A 84 -8.06 -3.14 5.96
N PRO A 85 -9.34 -2.72 6.03
CA PRO A 85 -10.41 -3.57 6.58
C PRO A 85 -10.46 -4.97 5.94
N ASP A 86 -10.93 -5.96 6.71
CA ASP A 86 -11.16 -7.33 6.24
C ASP A 86 -12.36 -7.46 5.29
N THR A 87 -13.33 -6.55 5.42
CA THR A 87 -14.62 -6.58 4.72
C THR A 87 -14.56 -6.08 3.28
N ILE A 88 -13.38 -5.73 2.79
CA ILE A 88 -13.22 -5.09 1.48
C ILE A 88 -13.30 -6.14 0.37
N PRO A 89 -14.27 -6.08 -0.54
CA PRO A 89 -14.42 -7.06 -1.60
C PRO A 89 -13.31 -6.94 -2.66
N ALA A 90 -12.97 -8.07 -3.28
CA ALA A 90 -12.19 -8.06 -4.51
C ALA A 90 -13.11 -7.77 -5.70
N GLY A 91 -12.56 -7.22 -6.79
CA GLY A 91 -13.27 -7.12 -8.08
C GLY A 91 -13.41 -5.70 -8.64
N HIS A 92 -13.10 -4.67 -7.86
CA HIS A 92 -13.05 -3.29 -8.36
C HIS A 92 -11.84 -2.51 -7.87
N ASP A 93 -11.66 -1.33 -8.46
CA ASP A 93 -10.56 -0.42 -8.18
C ASP A 93 -10.91 0.54 -7.04
N TYR A 94 -10.02 0.60 -6.06
CA TYR A 94 -10.02 1.53 -4.93
C TYR A 94 -9.18 2.77 -5.25
N LYS A 95 -9.32 3.80 -4.40
CA LYS A 95 -8.53 5.02 -4.45
C LYS A 95 -7.83 5.24 -3.12
N MET A 96 -6.61 5.74 -3.13
CA MET A 96 -5.88 6.14 -1.92
C MET A 96 -5.55 7.61 -2.02
N LYS A 97 -6.06 8.38 -1.06
CA LYS A 97 -5.80 9.81 -0.94
C LYS A 97 -4.74 10.04 0.11
N VAL A 98 -3.66 10.73 -0.26
CA VAL A 98 -2.60 11.15 0.63
C VAL A 98 -2.59 12.68 0.69
N LYS A 99 -2.90 13.21 1.87
CA LYS A 99 -2.89 14.64 2.14
C LYS A 99 -1.83 14.94 3.18
N VAL A 100 -0.94 15.87 2.87
CA VAL A 100 0.10 16.35 3.78
C VAL A 100 -0.07 17.86 3.97
N SER A 101 0.09 18.34 5.20
CA SER A 101 0.06 19.77 5.54
C SER A 101 1.18 20.14 6.52
N GLY A 102 1.56 21.41 6.57
CA GLY A 102 2.63 21.92 7.43
C GLY A 102 3.92 22.18 6.66
N GLY A 103 5.04 21.59 7.10
CA GLY A 103 6.35 21.73 6.45
C GLY A 103 6.39 21.28 4.99
N LEU A 104 5.52 20.34 4.62
CA LEU A 104 5.24 19.91 3.26
C LEU A 104 3.73 20.03 3.04
N SER A 105 3.29 20.46 1.85
CA SER A 105 1.87 20.46 1.53
C SER A 105 1.58 19.89 0.16
N PHE A 106 0.77 18.84 0.14
CA PHE A 106 0.19 18.31 -1.08
C PHE A 106 -1.09 17.52 -0.78
N ASP A 107 -1.93 17.42 -1.78
CA ASP A 107 -3.12 16.57 -1.78
C ASP A 107 -3.14 15.81 -3.10
N LYS A 108 -2.95 14.48 -3.03
CA LYS A 108 -2.91 13.60 -4.20
C LYS A 108 -3.75 12.35 -3.96
N THR A 109 -4.51 11.99 -4.98
CA THR A 109 -5.31 10.76 -5.00
C THR A 109 -4.76 9.83 -6.06
N VAL A 110 -4.33 8.64 -5.63
CA VAL A 110 -3.93 7.54 -6.50
C VAL A 110 -5.15 6.66 -6.75
N THR A 111 -5.39 6.30 -7.99
CA THR A 111 -6.50 5.44 -8.42
C THR A 111 -5.99 4.07 -8.88
N ARG A 112 -6.90 3.16 -9.23
CA ARG A 112 -6.58 1.82 -9.75
C ARG A 112 -5.81 0.94 -8.75
N ILE A 113 -6.18 1.04 -7.48
CA ILE A 113 -5.65 0.19 -6.42
C ILE A 113 -6.52 -1.06 -6.34
N ARG A 114 -5.92 -2.24 -6.44
CA ARG A 114 -6.66 -3.51 -6.38
C ARG A 114 -6.60 -4.09 -4.98
N ALA A 115 -7.75 -4.49 -4.44
CA ALA A 115 -7.79 -5.31 -3.24
C ALA A 115 -7.76 -6.79 -3.62
N THR A 116 -7.03 -7.59 -2.84
CA THR A 116 -7.14 -9.04 -2.86
C THR A 116 -7.65 -9.55 -1.52
N THR A 117 -8.61 -10.46 -1.58
CA THR A 117 -9.16 -11.19 -0.43
C THR A 117 -8.37 -12.46 -0.13
N LYS A 118 -7.44 -12.87 -1.01
CA LYS A 118 -6.60 -14.06 -0.80
C LYS A 118 -5.47 -13.73 0.18
N ALA A 119 -5.71 -13.94 1.46
CA ALA A 119 -4.71 -13.84 2.52
C ALA A 119 -3.83 -15.11 2.66
N THR A 120 -4.30 -16.23 2.11
CA THR A 120 -3.76 -17.57 2.33
C THR A 120 -3.59 -18.34 1.03
N SER A 121 -2.60 -19.23 0.98
CA SER A 121 -2.38 -20.20 -0.10
C SER A 121 -2.19 -21.59 0.49
N ILE A 122 -2.69 -22.61 -0.20
CA ILE A 122 -2.59 -24.01 0.20
C ILE A 122 -1.78 -24.74 -0.86
N PHE A 123 -0.74 -25.44 -0.44
CA PHE A 123 0.10 -26.27 -1.29
C PHE A 123 -0.10 -27.73 -0.91
N ILE A 124 -0.39 -28.56 -1.90
CA ILE A 124 -0.55 -30.00 -1.74
C ILE A 124 0.57 -30.66 -2.53
N GLN A 125 1.31 -31.56 -1.89
CA GLN A 125 2.32 -32.35 -2.54
C GLN A 125 2.13 -33.82 -2.17
N THR A 126 1.98 -34.64 -3.19
CA THR A 126 1.94 -36.09 -3.08
C THR A 126 3.36 -36.67 -3.21
N ASP A 127 3.56 -37.90 -2.73
CA ASP A 127 4.82 -38.62 -2.92
C ASP A 127 5.01 -39.07 -4.37
N LYS A 128 3.90 -39.34 -5.08
CA LYS A 128 3.90 -39.74 -6.50
C LYS A 128 2.86 -38.97 -7.31
N ALA A 129 3.10 -38.89 -8.62
CA ALA A 129 2.16 -38.32 -9.58
C ALA A 129 1.10 -39.34 -10.07
N ILE A 130 1.42 -40.64 -10.06
CA ILE A 130 0.55 -41.74 -10.53
C ILE A 130 0.65 -42.88 -9.53
N TYR A 131 -0.50 -43.47 -9.16
CA TYR A 131 -0.62 -44.59 -8.22
C TYR A 131 -1.19 -45.81 -8.93
N LYS A 132 -0.71 -46.99 -8.53
CA LYS A 132 -1.30 -48.27 -8.93
C LYS A 132 -2.35 -48.71 -7.90
N PRO A 133 -3.31 -49.58 -8.27
CA PRO A 133 -4.21 -50.19 -7.30
C PRO A 133 -3.43 -50.88 -6.18
N GLY A 134 -3.78 -50.59 -4.93
CA GLY A 134 -3.09 -51.09 -3.73
C GLY A 134 -1.94 -50.23 -3.24
N ASP A 135 -1.52 -49.18 -3.97
CA ASP A 135 -0.52 -48.24 -3.48
C ASP A 135 -1.07 -47.40 -2.33
N LEU A 136 -0.25 -47.21 -1.29
CA LEU A 136 -0.52 -46.24 -0.23
C LEU A 136 -0.23 -44.82 -0.73
N VAL A 137 -1.21 -43.93 -0.64
CA VAL A 137 -1.08 -42.50 -1.01
C VAL A 137 -0.51 -41.73 0.17
N GLN A 138 0.70 -41.16 0.00
CA GLN A 138 1.30 -40.27 1.00
C GLN A 138 1.30 -38.84 0.47
N PHE A 139 0.91 -37.88 1.32
CA PHE A 139 0.87 -36.49 0.92
C PHE A 139 1.16 -35.56 2.11
N ARG A 140 1.58 -34.34 1.77
CA ARG A 140 1.71 -33.24 2.72
C ARG A 140 0.94 -32.03 2.23
N VAL A 141 0.33 -31.32 3.18
CA VAL A 141 -0.41 -30.08 2.92
C VAL A 141 0.24 -28.98 3.73
N VAL A 142 0.54 -27.85 3.09
CA VAL A 142 1.11 -26.67 3.75
C VAL A 142 0.23 -25.47 3.42
N GLY A 143 -0.43 -24.94 4.44
CA GLY A 143 -1.08 -23.63 4.37
C GLY A 143 -0.07 -22.53 4.69
N THR A 144 -0.01 -21.47 3.89
CA THR A 144 0.84 -20.30 4.15
C THR A 144 0.06 -19.01 4.07
N ASN A 145 0.39 -18.04 4.91
CA ASN A 145 -0.09 -16.68 4.75
C ASN A 145 0.65 -15.92 3.63
N SER A 146 0.24 -14.69 3.37
CA SER A 146 0.87 -13.79 2.40
C SER A 146 2.37 -13.52 2.58
N ARG A 147 2.95 -13.84 3.75
CA ARG A 147 4.39 -13.72 4.04
C ARG A 147 5.11 -15.07 3.97
N LEU A 148 4.48 -16.09 3.39
CA LEU A 148 4.98 -17.46 3.31
C LEU A 148 5.25 -18.10 4.67
N LYS A 149 4.64 -17.58 5.75
CA LYS A 149 4.69 -18.23 7.05
C LYS A 149 3.62 -19.30 7.11
N VAL A 150 4.00 -20.47 7.64
CA VAL A 150 3.11 -21.62 7.82
C VAL A 150 1.96 -21.22 8.74
N LEU A 151 0.74 -21.50 8.29
CA LEU A 151 -0.47 -21.38 9.10
C LEU A 151 -0.64 -22.61 9.97
N LYS A 152 -1.17 -22.40 11.17
CA LYS A 152 -1.46 -23.48 12.14
C LYS A 152 -2.95 -23.74 12.30
N ASP A 153 -3.77 -23.09 11.48
CA ASP A 153 -5.22 -23.24 11.51
C ASP A 153 -5.62 -24.65 11.03
N PRO A 154 -6.71 -25.23 11.57
CA PRO A 154 -7.21 -26.53 11.12
C PRO A 154 -7.49 -26.55 9.62
N LEU A 155 -7.07 -27.62 8.94
CA LEU A 155 -7.33 -27.86 7.53
C LEU A 155 -8.29 -29.03 7.38
N THR A 156 -9.35 -28.83 6.61
CA THR A 156 -10.26 -29.91 6.21
C THR A 156 -9.81 -30.47 4.87
N ILE A 157 -9.55 -31.77 4.81
CA ILE A 157 -8.98 -32.45 3.64
C ILE A 157 -9.97 -33.52 3.17
N TYR A 158 -10.27 -33.54 1.87
CA TYR A 158 -11.11 -34.54 1.23
C TYR A 158 -10.37 -35.16 0.05
N ILE A 159 -10.49 -36.47 -0.10
CA ILE A 159 -10.04 -37.23 -1.26
C ILE A 159 -11.29 -37.71 -2.00
N GLN A 160 -11.38 -37.41 -3.28
CA GLN A 160 -12.55 -37.70 -4.10
C GLN A 160 -12.19 -38.69 -5.21
N ASP A 161 -13.03 -39.72 -5.37
CA ASP A 161 -12.96 -40.66 -6.49
C ASP A 161 -13.33 -39.93 -7.80
N PRO A 162 -12.67 -40.22 -8.94
CA PRO A 162 -13.02 -39.65 -10.24
C PRO A 162 -14.49 -39.78 -10.69
N LYS A 163 -15.28 -40.70 -10.13
CA LYS A 163 -16.71 -40.87 -10.50
C LYS A 163 -17.66 -39.85 -9.87
N ARG A 164 -17.16 -38.88 -9.10
CA ARG A 164 -17.97 -37.87 -8.41
C ARG A 164 -17.63 -36.47 -8.88
#